data_AF-A0A7V9ZCM1-F1
#
_entry.id   AF-A0A7V9ZCM1-F1
#
_cell.length_a   1.000
_cell.length_b   1.000
_cell.length_c   1.000
_cell.angle_alpha   90.00
_cell.angle_beta   90.00
_cell.angle_gamma   90.00
#
_symmetry.space_group_name_H-M   'P 1'
#
loop_
_entity.id
_entity.type
_entity.pdbx_description
1 polymer ?
#
loop_
_entity_poly.entity_id
_entity_poly.type
_entity_poly.pdbx_seq_one_letter_code
_entity_poly.pdbx_strand_id
1 'polypeptide(L)' 'MLNLLVLVAILGLSALVTGWFARTMYIRCLGCGTLNARRRSQCRSCEQDLFRA' A
#
# COMPACT_ATOMS: atom_id res chain seq x y z
N MET A 1 13.78 -16.27 -26.52
CA MET A 1 12.99 -16.53 -25.30
C MET A 1 13.60 -15.93 -24.03
N LEU A 2 14.93 -15.83 -23.91
CA LEU A 2 15.59 -15.20 -22.74
C LEU A 2 15.06 -13.80 -22.40
N ASN A 3 14.92 -12.91 -23.39
CA ASN A 3 14.43 -11.54 -23.16
C ASN A 3 13.02 -11.49 -22.54
N LEU A 4 12.14 -12.40 -22.94
CA LEU A 4 10.79 -12.51 -22.38
C LEU A 4 10.84 -12.97 -20.92
N LEU A 5 11.69 -13.94 -20.60
CA LEU A 5 11.88 -14.43 -19.22
C LEU A 5 12.43 -13.33 -18.31
N VAL A 6 13.43 -12.58 -18.78
CA VAL A 6 14.00 -11.45 -18.04
C VAL A 6 12.95 -10.36 -17.80
N LEU A 7 12.14 -10.04 -18.82
CA LEU A 7 11.07 -9.06 -18.69
C LEU A 7 10.05 -9.47 -17.61
N VAL A 8 9.56 -10.71 -17.67
CA VAL A 8 8.59 -11.24 -16.69
C VAL A 8 9.19 -11.27 -15.29
N ALA A 9 10.46 -11.65 -15.16
CA ALA A 9 11.15 -11.65 -13.87
C ALA A 9 11.25 -10.25 -13.26
N ILE A 10 11.65 -9.25 -14.05
CA ILE A 10 11.75 -7.86 -13.58
C ILE A 10 10.37 -7.34 -13.17
N LEU A 11 9.36 -7.47 -14.04
CA LEU A 11 8.01 -6.98 -13.73
C LEU A 11 7.40 -7.69 -12.53
N GLY A 12 7.57 -9.00 -12.42
CA GLY A 12 7.10 -9.80 -11.30
C GLY A 12 7.75 -9.37 -9.99
N LEU A 13 9.09 -9.26 -9.95
CA LEU A 13 9.81 -8.82 -8.76
C LEU A 13 9.45 -7.39 -8.38
N SER A 14 9.38 -6.47 -9.34
CA SER A 14 8.96 -5.08 -9.10
C SER A 14 7.55 -5.04 -8.50
N ALA A 15 6.59 -5.79 -9.05
CA ALA A 15 5.23 -5.84 -8.51
C ALA A 15 5.17 -6.37 -7.08
N LEU A 16 5.96 -7.40 -6.75
CA LEU A 16 6.05 -7.93 -5.38
C LEU A 16 6.59 -6.88 -4.40
N VAL A 17 7.70 -6.23 -4.76
CA VAL A 17 8.33 -5.19 -3.92
C VAL A 17 7.41 -3.98 -3.75
N THR A 18 6.83 -3.47 -4.84
CA THR A 18 5.91 -2.33 -4.80
C THR A 18 4.64 -2.66 -4.01
N GLY A 19 4.07 -3.85 -4.19
CA GLY A 19 2.91 -4.30 -3.44
C GLY A 19 3.18 -4.40 -1.94
N TRP A 20 4.34 -4.95 -1.56
CA TRP A 20 4.76 -5.00 -0.16
C TRP A 20 4.93 -3.60 0.44
N PHE A 21 5.61 -2.70 -0.27
CA PHE A 21 5.79 -1.31 0.18
C PHE A 21 4.47 -0.55 0.33
N ALA A 22 3.52 -0.73 -0.60
CA ALA A 22 2.21 -0.12 -0.49
C ALA A 22 1.45 -0.61 0.76
N ARG A 23 1.54 -1.90 1.09
CA ARG A 23 0.89 -2.46 2.29
C ARG A 23 1.52 -1.96 3.60
N THR A 24 2.81 -1.66 3.61
CA THR A 24 3.47 -1.13 4.82
C THR A 24 3.24 0.37 5.01
N MET A 25 3.11 1.12 3.91
CA MET A 25 2.98 2.59 3.93
C MET A 25 1.55 3.10 4.05
N TYR A 26 0.53 2.29 3.76
CA TYR A 26 -0.87 2.70 3.80
C TYR A 26 -1.70 1.87 4.77
N ILE A 27 -2.70 2.51 5.37
CA ILE A 27 -3.68 1.90 6.27
C ILE A 27 -5.09 2.34 5.85
N ARG A 28 -6.07 1.44 5.89
CA ARG A 28 -7.47 1.80 5.68
C ARG A 28 -8.08 2.25 7.01
N CYS A 29 -8.77 3.39 7.00
CA CYS A 29 -9.56 3.84 8.13
C CYS A 29 -10.73 2.87 8.37
N LEU A 30 -10.95 2.45 9.61
CA LEU A 30 -12.04 1.52 9.95
C LEU A 30 -13.42 2.18 9.94
N GLY A 31 -13.52 3.49 10.17
CA GLY A 31 -14.80 4.19 10.17
C GLY A 31 -15.36 4.51 8.79
N CYS A 32 -14.52 4.95 7.84
CA CYS A 32 -14.97 5.37 6.50
C CYS A 32 -14.31 4.62 5.33
N GLY A 33 -13.40 3.67 5.60
CA GLY A 33 -12.72 2.89 4.56
C GLY A 33 -11.65 3.64 3.75
N THR A 34 -11.49 4.95 3.95
CA THR A 34 -10.51 5.76 3.21
C THR A 34 -9.09 5.25 3.43
N LEU A 35 -8.33 5.12 2.34
CA LEU A 35 -6.91 4.79 2.38
C LEU A 35 -6.10 6.01 2.85
N ASN A 36 -5.31 5.83 3.90
CA ASN A 36 -4.48 6.86 4.52
C ASN A 36 -3.02 6.43 4.54
N ALA A 37 -2.10 7.39 4.49
CA ALA A 37 -0.70 7.12 4.76
C ALA A 37 -0.53 6.74 6.24
N ARG A 38 0.19 5.65 6.51
CA ARG A 38 0.37 5.09 7.85
C ARG A 38 1.11 6.04 8.81
N ARG A 39 1.76 7.09 8.32
CA ARG A 39 2.37 8.14 9.16
C ARG A 39 1.35 9.12 9.77
N ARG A 40 0.09 9.12 9.31
CA ARG A 40 -0.96 10.02 9.83
C ARG A 40 -1.57 9.43 11.08
N SER A 41 -1.83 10.26 12.08
CA SER A 41 -2.62 9.92 13.27
C SER A 41 -4.12 9.96 12.99
N GLN A 42 -4.58 10.88 12.14
CA GLN A 42 -5.99 11.09 11.82
C GLN A 42 -6.32 10.77 10.36
N CYS A 43 -7.53 10.25 10.13
CA CYS A 43 -8.06 9.98 8.80
C CYS A 43 -8.26 11.28 8.03
N ARG A 44 -7.79 11.34 6.78
CA ARG A 44 -7.91 12.54 5.93
C ARG A 44 -9.34 12.90 5.52
N SER A 45 -10.29 12.00 5.70
CA SER A 45 -11.67 12.16 5.20
C SER A 45 -12.71 12.30 6.31
N CYS A 46 -12.57 11.58 7.42
CA CYS A 46 -13.52 11.60 8.53
C CYS A 46 -12.89 12.04 9.85
N GLU A 47 -11.61 12.40 9.86
CA GLU A 47 -10.88 12.96 11.01
C GLU A 47 -10.79 12.06 12.25
N GLN A 48 -11.21 10.80 12.14
CA GLN A 48 -11.07 9.79 13.19
C GLN A 48 -9.63 9.27 13.31
N ASP A 49 -9.29 8.82 14.53
CA ASP A 49 -7.97 8.25 14.84
C ASP A 49 -7.75 6.96 14.05
N LEU A 50 -6.61 6.86 13.38
CA LEU A 50 -6.24 5.71 12.55
C LEU A 50 -5.65 4.56 13.37
N PHE A 51 -5.22 4.81 14.60
CA PHE A 51 -4.56 3.82 15.46
C PHE A 51 -5.38 3.44 16.69
N ARG A 52 -6.33 4.29 17.09
CA ARG A 52 -7.40 3.91 18.03
C ARG A 52 -8.61 3.43 17.24
N ALA A 53 -8.62 2.14 16.92
CA ALA A 53 -9.84 1.41 16.64
C ALA A 53 -10.60 1.18 17.95
#